data_AF-A0A2N3AK20-F1
#
_entry.id   AF-A0A2N3AK20-F1
#
_cell.length_a   1.000
_cell.length_b   1.000
_cell.length_c   1.000
_cell.angle_alpha   90.00
_cell.angle_beta   90.00
_cell.angle_gamma   90.00
#
_symmetry.space_group_name_H-M   'P 1'
#
loop_
_entity.id
_entity.type
_entity.pdbx_description
1 polymer ?
#
loop_
_entity_poly.entity_id
_entity_poly.type
_entity_poly.pdbx_seq_one_letter_code
_entity_poly.pdbx_strand_id
1 'polypeptide(L)'
;MEKVKKYFIILVLFFLVIFISGCINILPTLEDDSIAPGKGRLKIYLTDSSGDYKANDSETYSAVYITISRIEAHIAGDNEGDNEGVEGYWIILKEWDEGDISAKIDLIILKEEGISLLLTENELIPNKYTQLRLFVTKASVLIETKSKENKLIEVGTNWEPVEIPSAYQTGIKLIHPFEIIENGDAVLTIDFDAEKSIIKTGNENNGNYKLKPVIKVVTNIFE
;
A
#
# COMPACT_ATOMS: atom_id res chain seq x y z
N MET A 1 26.60 -38.17 55.27
CA MET A 1 25.75 -37.14 54.62
C MET A 1 26.55 -35.95 54.06
N GLU A 2 27.71 -35.60 54.63
CA GLU A 2 28.56 -34.50 54.12
C GLU A 2 29.23 -34.79 52.76
N LYS A 3 29.67 -36.03 52.50
CA LYS A 3 30.32 -36.37 51.21
C LYS A 3 29.38 -36.16 50.02
N VAL A 4 28.09 -36.49 50.16
CA VAL A 4 27.08 -36.34 49.10
C VAL A 4 26.81 -34.86 48.79
N LYS A 5 26.80 -33.99 49.81
CA LYS A 5 26.68 -32.53 49.62
C LYS A 5 27.89 -31.94 48.88
N LYS A 6 29.10 -32.45 49.14
CA LYS A 6 30.32 -32.00 48.45
C LYS A 6 30.32 -32.38 46.96
N TYR A 7 29.89 -33.60 46.63
CA TYR A 7 29.75 -34.03 45.23
C TYR A 7 28.59 -33.31 44.52
N PHE A 8 27.49 -33.01 45.22
CA PHE A 8 26.38 -32.24 44.66
C PHE A 8 26.78 -30.79 44.34
N ILE A 9 27.54 -30.13 45.22
CA ILE A 9 28.05 -28.77 44.99
C ILE A 9 29.07 -28.75 43.82
N ILE A 10 29.94 -29.76 43.71
CA ILE A 10 30.90 -29.87 42.60
C ILE A 10 30.19 -30.16 41.27
N LEU A 11 29.12 -30.97 41.28
CA LEU A 11 28.30 -31.25 40.09
C LEU A 11 27.55 -29.99 39.60
N VAL A 12 27.04 -29.16 40.52
CA VAL A 12 26.36 -27.89 40.20
C VAL A 12 27.34 -26.84 39.68
N LEU A 13 28.57 -26.79 40.20
CA LEU A 13 29.62 -25.90 39.67
C LEU A 13 30.13 -26.33 38.29
N PHE A 14 30.18 -27.63 37.99
CA PHE A 14 30.58 -28.10 36.66
C PHE A 14 29.49 -27.85 35.61
N PHE A 15 28.22 -27.85 36.00
CA PHE A 15 27.10 -27.50 35.11
C PHE A 15 27.02 -25.99 34.82
N LEU A 16 27.54 -25.14 35.72
CA LEU A 16 27.54 -23.68 35.54
C LEU A 16 28.61 -23.18 34.55
N VAL A 17 29.62 -24.00 34.22
CA VAL A 17 30.71 -23.62 33.29
C VAL A 17 30.37 -23.94 31.82
N ILE A 18 29.29 -24.68 31.55
CA ILE A 18 28.85 -25.04 30.19
C ILE A 18 28.00 -23.92 29.53
N PHE A 19 27.70 -22.84 30.26
CA PHE A 19 26.85 -21.74 29.78
C PHE A 19 27.57 -20.53 29.15
N ILE A 20 28.83 -20.66 28.71
CA ILE A 20 29.59 -19.55 28.10
C ILE A 20 30.09 -19.84 26.68
N SER A 21 29.38 -20.72 25.94
CA SER A 21 29.63 -20.90 24.50
C SER A 21 28.33 -20.83 23.70
N GLY A 22 27.60 -19.73 23.92
CA GLY A 22 26.65 -19.22 22.95
C GLY A 22 27.07 -17.80 22.63
N CYS A 23 27.95 -17.62 21.65
CA CYS A 23 28.04 -16.34 20.94
C CYS A 23 26.69 -16.15 20.24
N ILE A 24 25.72 -15.60 20.97
CA ILE A 24 24.50 -15.06 20.42
C ILE A 24 24.95 -13.80 19.66
N ASN A 25 25.19 -13.98 18.37
CA ASN A 25 25.17 -12.89 17.40
C ASN A 25 23.72 -12.40 17.31
N ILE A 26 23.28 -11.59 18.28
CA ILE A 26 22.22 -10.60 18.04
C ILE A 26 22.97 -9.30 17.76
N LEU A 27 23.60 -9.27 16.58
CA LEU A 27 23.66 -8.01 15.86
C LEU A 27 22.26 -7.89 15.23
N PRO A 28 21.56 -6.75 15.32
CA PRO A 28 20.53 -6.49 14.32
C PRO A 28 21.28 -6.56 13.00
N THR A 29 20.94 -7.54 12.16
CA THR A 29 21.32 -7.48 10.76
C THR A 29 20.79 -6.13 10.30
N LEU A 30 21.70 -5.18 10.07
CA LEU A 30 21.40 -4.05 9.21
C LEU A 30 20.75 -4.68 7.99
N GLU A 31 19.46 -4.39 7.75
CA GLU A 31 18.88 -4.70 6.44
C GLU A 31 19.84 -4.07 5.45
N ASP A 32 20.47 -4.93 4.67
CA ASP A 32 21.36 -4.53 3.61
C ASP A 32 20.48 -3.84 2.58
N ASP A 33 20.37 -2.51 2.68
CA ASP A 33 19.61 -1.65 1.76
C ASP A 33 20.31 -1.54 0.38
N SER A 34 21.24 -2.45 0.09
CA SER A 34 21.91 -2.54 -1.20
C SER A 34 20.98 -3.14 -2.25
N ILE A 35 21.01 -2.52 -3.44
CA ILE A 35 20.26 -2.97 -4.60
C ILE A 35 21.09 -4.04 -5.33
N ALA A 36 20.46 -5.12 -5.76
CA ALA A 36 21.15 -6.16 -6.54
C ALA A 36 21.82 -5.56 -7.80
N PRO A 37 23.06 -6.00 -8.16
CA PRO A 37 23.78 -5.46 -9.31
C PRO A 37 22.95 -5.53 -10.61
N GLY A 38 22.98 -4.46 -11.41
CA GLY A 38 22.23 -4.39 -12.67
C GLY A 38 20.74 -4.04 -12.50
N LYS A 39 20.27 -3.71 -11.29
CA LYS A 39 18.87 -3.35 -11.02
C LYS A 39 18.74 -1.95 -10.45
N GLY A 40 17.55 -1.39 -10.57
CA GLY A 40 17.07 -0.28 -9.75
C GLY A 40 15.90 -0.73 -8.87
N ARG A 41 15.46 0.13 -7.97
CA ARG A 41 14.40 -0.17 -7.01
C ARG A 41 13.20 0.73 -7.22
N LEU A 42 12.01 0.14 -7.23
CA LEU A 42 10.72 0.81 -7.30
C LEU A 42 10.00 0.65 -5.97
N LYS A 43 9.65 1.76 -5.32
CA LYS A 43 8.76 1.78 -4.15
C LYS A 43 7.46 2.47 -4.53
N ILE A 44 6.32 1.84 -4.26
CA ILE A 44 5.00 2.42 -4.50
C ILE A 44 4.28 2.57 -3.16
N TYR A 45 3.88 3.79 -2.87
CA TYR A 45 3.10 4.14 -1.69
C TYR A 45 1.66 4.48 -2.06
N LEU A 46 0.75 4.40 -1.09
CA LEU A 46 -0.63 4.88 -1.16
C LEU A 46 -0.87 5.90 -0.06
N THR A 47 -1.52 6.99 -0.40
CA THR A 47 -1.92 8.04 0.55
C THR A 47 -3.28 8.61 0.13
N ASP A 48 -3.92 9.34 1.04
CA ASP A 48 -4.95 10.32 0.70
C ASP A 48 -4.49 11.67 1.27
N SER A 49 -3.91 12.51 0.41
CA SER A 49 -3.40 13.83 0.79
C SER A 49 -4.38 14.95 0.43
N SER A 50 -5.63 14.60 0.08
CA SER A 50 -6.60 15.57 -0.40
C SER A 50 -6.93 16.63 0.65
N GLY A 51 -6.68 17.89 0.30
CA GLY A 51 -7.13 19.05 1.08
C GLY A 51 -8.60 19.33 0.83
N ASP A 52 -9.37 19.40 1.92
CA ASP A 52 -10.77 19.82 2.04
C ASP A 52 -11.77 19.29 1.00
N TYR A 53 -12.65 18.39 1.44
CA TYR A 53 -13.87 18.03 0.72
C TYR A 53 -15.12 18.70 1.30
N LYS A 54 -16.01 19.09 0.39
CA LYS A 54 -17.41 19.54 0.53
C LYS A 54 -17.84 20.03 1.93
N ALA A 55 -17.53 21.28 2.25
CA ALA A 55 -18.18 22.00 3.37
C ALA A 55 -19.72 22.11 3.27
N ASN A 56 -20.34 21.63 2.18
CA ASN A 56 -21.76 21.79 1.87
C ASN A 56 -22.54 20.46 1.79
N ASP A 57 -21.90 19.30 1.92
CA ASP A 57 -22.60 18.01 2.04
C ASP A 57 -22.71 17.63 3.52
N SER A 58 -23.91 17.24 3.98
CA SER A 58 -24.15 16.89 5.38
C SER A 58 -23.66 15.49 5.75
N GLU A 59 -23.41 14.65 4.75
CA GLU A 59 -22.89 13.28 4.89
C GLU A 59 -21.43 13.25 4.46
N THR A 60 -20.55 12.88 5.39
CA THR A 60 -19.14 12.59 5.14
C THR A 60 -18.85 11.13 5.47
N TYR A 61 -17.59 10.70 5.33
CA TYR A 61 -17.19 9.33 5.60
C TYR A 61 -16.29 9.29 6.82
N SER A 62 -16.66 8.49 7.82
CA SER A 62 -15.77 8.15 8.93
C SER A 62 -14.72 7.12 8.51
N ALA A 63 -15.01 6.34 7.46
CA ALA A 63 -14.05 5.39 6.89
C ALA A 63 -14.39 5.09 5.43
N VAL A 64 -13.36 4.87 4.62
CA VAL A 64 -13.49 4.44 3.22
C VAL A 64 -12.51 3.30 3.00
N TYR A 65 -13.04 2.08 2.96
CA TYR A 65 -12.25 0.89 2.66
C TYR A 65 -12.19 0.63 1.17
N ILE A 66 -10.98 0.35 0.69
CA ILE A 66 -10.75 -0.31 -0.59
C ILE A 66 -9.99 -1.62 -0.37
N THR A 67 -10.19 -2.60 -1.24
CA THR A 67 -9.38 -3.83 -1.29
C THR A 67 -8.64 -3.90 -2.61
N ILE A 68 -7.31 -3.90 -2.55
CA ILE A 68 -6.43 -3.98 -3.73
C ILE A 68 -5.97 -5.43 -3.90
N SER A 69 -6.26 -6.05 -5.04
CA SER A 69 -5.79 -7.43 -5.30
C SER A 69 -4.48 -7.47 -6.06
N ARG A 70 -4.16 -6.45 -6.87
CA ARG A 70 -2.98 -6.47 -7.73
C ARG A 70 -2.52 -5.09 -8.15
N ILE A 71 -1.21 -4.95 -8.34
CA ILE A 71 -0.57 -3.80 -8.99
C ILE A 71 0.25 -4.31 -10.17
N GLU A 72 0.07 -3.69 -11.32
CA GLU A 72 0.87 -3.94 -12.52
C GLU A 72 1.56 -2.66 -12.99
N ALA A 73 2.69 -2.82 -13.67
CA ALA A 73 3.38 -1.75 -14.37
C ALA A 73 3.58 -2.09 -15.84
N HIS A 74 3.43 -1.10 -16.70
CA HIS A 74 3.63 -1.25 -18.14
C HIS A 74 5.01 -0.78 -18.55
N ILE A 75 5.81 -1.70 -19.10
CA ILE A 75 7.11 -1.43 -19.68
C ILE A 75 6.92 -0.89 -21.10
N ALA A 76 7.62 0.20 -21.42
CA ALA A 76 7.58 0.79 -22.75
C ALA A 76 8.13 -0.18 -23.79
N GLY A 77 7.47 -0.22 -24.95
CA GLY A 77 8.01 -0.86 -26.14
C GLY A 77 9.17 -0.06 -26.72
N ASP A 78 10.06 -0.73 -27.45
CA ASP A 78 11.13 -0.09 -28.18
C ASP A 78 10.73 0.09 -29.64
N ASN A 79 10.66 1.34 -30.09
CA ASN A 79 10.34 1.70 -31.47
C ASN A 79 11.50 2.47 -32.12
N GLU A 80 12.72 2.39 -31.59
CA GLU A 80 13.88 3.03 -32.19
C GLU A 80 14.41 2.22 -33.40
N GLY A 81 14.32 2.81 -34.60
CA GLY A 81 14.93 2.30 -35.84
C GLY A 81 13.94 1.78 -36.91
N ASP A 82 14.48 1.21 -37.99
CA ASP A 82 13.72 0.70 -39.16
C ASP A 82 13.16 -0.72 -38.96
N ASN A 83 13.28 -1.29 -37.75
CA ASN A 83 12.80 -2.64 -37.43
C ASN A 83 11.33 -2.62 -36.95
N GLU A 84 10.67 -3.78 -37.00
CA GLU A 84 9.36 -3.97 -36.37
C GLU A 84 9.51 -3.72 -34.85
N GLY A 85 8.90 -2.63 -34.37
CA GLY A 85 9.02 -2.18 -32.98
C GLY A 85 8.55 -3.26 -32.00
N VAL A 86 9.21 -3.34 -30.86
CA VAL A 86 8.82 -4.22 -29.76
C VAL A 86 7.63 -3.60 -29.05
N GLU A 87 6.49 -4.29 -29.00
CA GLU A 87 5.34 -3.81 -28.23
C GLU A 87 5.64 -3.80 -26.72
N GLY A 88 5.10 -2.81 -26.01
CA GLY A 88 5.17 -2.75 -24.56
C GLY A 88 4.34 -3.87 -23.91
N TYR A 89 4.69 -4.23 -22.68
CA TYR A 89 4.03 -5.31 -21.95
C TYR A 89 3.86 -4.99 -20.47
N TRP A 90 2.92 -5.70 -19.84
CA TRP A 90 2.61 -5.55 -18.42
C TRP A 90 3.37 -6.57 -17.59
N ILE A 91 3.88 -6.13 -16.44
CA ILE A 91 4.44 -6.99 -15.39
C ILE A 91 3.65 -6.81 -14.10
N ILE A 92 3.56 -7.87 -13.30
CA ILE A 92 2.95 -7.83 -11.98
C ILE A 92 4.02 -7.36 -10.98
N LEU A 93 3.72 -6.29 -10.25
CA LEU A 93 4.58 -5.81 -9.17
C LEU A 93 4.23 -6.46 -7.83
N LYS A 94 2.93 -6.62 -7.58
CA LYS A 94 2.39 -7.23 -6.37
C LYS A 94 1.02 -7.82 -6.65
N GLU A 95 0.77 -9.00 -6.12
CA GLU A 95 -0.55 -9.64 -6.09
C GLU A 95 -0.79 -10.12 -4.66
N TRP A 96 -1.99 -9.86 -4.14
CA TRP A 96 -2.42 -10.28 -2.80
C TRP A 96 -3.31 -11.51 -2.93
N ASP A 97 -3.15 -12.44 -2.00
CA ASP A 97 -4.02 -13.61 -1.90
C ASP A 97 -5.44 -13.20 -1.51
N GLU A 98 -6.44 -13.98 -1.93
CA GLU A 98 -7.82 -13.75 -1.54
C GLU A 98 -7.97 -13.86 -0.02
N GLY A 99 -8.45 -12.78 0.61
CA GLY A 99 -8.65 -12.73 2.06
C GLY A 99 -7.45 -12.21 2.84
N ASP A 100 -6.36 -11.82 2.19
CA ASP A 100 -5.27 -11.08 2.84
C ASP A 100 -5.81 -9.74 3.38
N ILE A 101 -5.73 -9.55 4.70
CA ILE A 101 -6.24 -8.34 5.34
C ILE A 101 -5.39 -7.11 5.02
N SER A 102 -4.10 -7.29 4.68
CA SER A 102 -3.22 -6.19 4.27
C SER A 102 -3.63 -5.56 2.94
N ALA A 103 -4.43 -6.27 2.13
CA ALA A 103 -5.02 -5.75 0.92
C ALA A 103 -6.17 -4.75 1.19
N LYS A 104 -6.76 -4.77 2.40
CA LYS A 104 -7.88 -3.91 2.79
C LYS A 104 -7.36 -2.68 3.53
N ILE A 105 -7.59 -1.50 2.95
CA ILE A 105 -6.96 -0.26 3.39
C ILE A 105 -8.04 0.80 3.63
N ASP A 106 -7.99 1.45 4.79
CA ASP A 106 -8.83 2.61 5.10
C ASP A 106 -8.15 3.89 4.61
N LEU A 107 -8.71 4.52 3.59
CA LEU A 107 -8.14 5.74 3.03
C LEU A 107 -8.32 6.95 3.96
N ILE A 108 -9.37 6.96 4.80
CA ILE A 108 -9.61 8.06 5.73
C ILE A 108 -8.53 8.08 6.82
N ILE A 109 -8.10 6.91 7.31
CA ILE A 109 -6.99 6.81 8.27
C ILE A 109 -5.69 7.35 7.65
N LEU A 110 -5.39 7.03 6.39
CA LEU A 110 -4.19 7.56 5.73
C LEU A 110 -4.21 9.09 5.70
N LYS A 111 -5.37 9.69 5.43
CA LYS A 111 -5.56 11.14 5.43
C LYS A 111 -5.42 11.75 6.83
N GLU A 112 -6.14 11.20 7.81
CA GLU A 112 -6.18 11.73 9.18
C GLU A 112 -4.82 11.65 9.88
N GLU A 113 -4.08 10.57 9.66
CA GLU A 113 -2.74 10.40 10.20
C GLU A 113 -1.65 11.07 9.33
N GLY A 114 -1.99 11.48 8.11
CA GLY A 114 -1.04 12.07 7.16
C GLY A 114 0.08 11.10 6.75
N ILE A 115 -0.23 9.81 6.67
CA ILE A 115 0.74 8.75 6.39
C ILE A 115 0.60 8.22 4.98
N SER A 116 1.72 7.72 4.44
CA SER A 116 1.75 6.98 3.18
C SER A 116 2.10 5.52 3.45
N LEU A 117 1.21 4.61 3.03
CA LEU A 117 1.36 3.17 3.18
C LEU A 117 2.21 2.59 2.04
N LEU A 118 3.29 1.87 2.34
CA LEU A 118 4.05 1.13 1.32
C LEU A 118 3.21 -0.05 0.80
N LEU A 119 2.88 -0.05 -0.49
CA LEU A 119 2.13 -1.12 -1.14
C LEU A 119 3.06 -2.21 -1.69
N THR A 120 4.17 -1.81 -2.31
CA THR A 120 5.14 -2.74 -2.87
C THR A 120 6.53 -2.11 -3.01
N GLU A 121 7.53 -2.96 -2.92
CA GLU A 121 8.93 -2.66 -3.16
C GLU A 121 9.50 -3.74 -4.08
N ASN A 122 10.06 -3.33 -5.22
CA ASN A 122 10.52 -4.25 -6.25
C ASN A 122 11.88 -3.80 -6.79
N GLU A 123 12.84 -4.72 -6.87
CA GLU A 123 14.05 -4.50 -7.65
C GLU A 123 13.84 -4.95 -9.10
N LEU A 124 13.96 -4.02 -10.05
CA LEU A 124 13.64 -4.22 -11.46
C LEU A 124 14.86 -3.88 -12.33
N ILE A 125 14.94 -4.52 -13.50
CA ILE A 125 15.94 -4.16 -14.50
C ILE A 125 15.63 -2.74 -14.99
N PRO A 126 16.65 -1.88 -15.24
CA PRO A 126 16.46 -0.55 -15.76
C PRO A 126 15.60 -0.55 -17.02
N ASN A 127 14.53 0.25 -17.00
CA ASN A 127 13.60 0.37 -18.11
C ASN A 127 12.72 1.62 -17.96
N LYS A 128 12.05 1.99 -19.06
CA LYS A 128 11.03 3.04 -19.08
C LYS A 128 9.67 2.42 -18.87
N TYR A 129 8.90 3.03 -17.98
CA TYR A 129 7.54 2.63 -17.66
C TYR A 129 6.60 3.76 -18.03
N THR A 130 5.44 3.44 -18.58
CA THR A 130 4.49 4.47 -19.04
C THR A 130 3.24 4.55 -18.18
N GLN A 131 2.89 3.47 -17.50
CA GLN A 131 1.61 3.32 -16.80
C GLN A 131 1.74 2.39 -15.59
N LEU A 132 0.90 2.63 -14.60
CA LEU A 132 0.56 1.67 -13.55
C LEU A 132 -0.89 1.23 -13.72
N ARG A 133 -1.22 0.09 -13.13
CA ARG A 133 -2.61 -0.38 -13.05
C ARG A 133 -2.89 -0.93 -11.66
N LEU A 134 -3.96 -0.40 -11.06
CA LEU A 134 -4.41 -0.76 -9.71
C LEU A 134 -5.71 -1.54 -9.76
N PHE A 135 -5.73 -2.77 -9.26
CA PHE A 135 -6.92 -3.62 -9.24
C PHE A 135 -7.62 -3.51 -7.90
N VAL A 136 -8.73 -2.76 -7.87
CA VAL A 136 -9.60 -2.65 -6.70
C VAL A 136 -10.77 -3.62 -6.88
N THR A 137 -10.96 -4.53 -5.93
CA THR A 137 -11.96 -5.62 -6.02
C THR A 137 -13.16 -5.43 -5.12
N LYS A 138 -12.99 -4.70 -4.01
CA LYS A 138 -14.06 -4.36 -3.07
C LYS A 138 -13.88 -2.94 -2.57
N ALA A 139 -14.99 -2.27 -2.29
CA ALA A 139 -14.99 -0.98 -1.61
C ALA A 139 -16.24 -0.85 -0.74
N SER A 140 -16.12 -0.17 0.40
CA SER A 140 -17.21 0.08 1.33
C SER A 140 -16.96 1.34 2.14
N VAL A 141 -18.02 2.03 2.53
CA VAL A 141 -17.94 3.26 3.33
C VAL A 141 -18.67 3.12 4.66
N LEU A 142 -18.16 3.82 5.67
CA LEU A 142 -18.88 4.09 6.91
C LEU A 142 -19.25 5.57 6.91
N ILE A 143 -20.56 5.84 6.95
CA ILE A 143 -21.08 7.21 6.85
C ILE A 143 -21.05 7.86 8.23
N GLU A 144 -20.70 9.12 8.27
CA GLU A 144 -20.90 9.97 9.43
C GLU A 144 -21.69 11.22 9.04
N THR A 145 -22.44 11.74 10.01
CA THR A 145 -23.20 12.99 9.84
C THR A 145 -22.52 14.08 10.65
N LYS A 146 -22.20 15.19 9.97
CA LYS A 146 -21.66 16.39 10.61
C LYS A 146 -22.66 17.53 10.54
N SER A 147 -22.63 18.39 11.56
CA SER A 147 -23.36 19.65 11.56
C SER A 147 -22.76 20.63 10.54
N LYS A 148 -23.48 21.74 10.28
CA LYS A 148 -22.95 22.84 9.45
C LYS A 148 -21.66 23.47 10.00
N GLU A 149 -21.35 23.25 11.28
CA GLU A 149 -20.12 23.70 11.93
C GLU A 149 -19.04 22.61 11.96
N ASN A 150 -19.16 21.57 11.10
CA ASN A 150 -18.25 20.43 11.00
C ASN A 150 -18.12 19.59 12.29
N LYS A 151 -19.03 19.76 13.25
CA LYS A 151 -19.08 18.92 14.46
C LYS A 151 -19.77 17.59 14.17
N LEU A 152 -19.12 16.49 14.54
CA LEU A 152 -19.68 15.14 14.45
C LEU A 152 -20.98 15.04 15.28
N ILE A 153 -22.05 14.57 14.63
CA ILE A 153 -23.36 14.32 15.25
C ILE A 153 -23.54 12.83 15.49
N GLU A 154 -23.31 12.02 14.46
CA GLU A 154 -23.54 10.57 14.47
C GLU A 154 -22.57 9.87 13.53
N VAL A 155 -22.13 8.66 13.91
CA VAL A 155 -21.42 7.72 13.04
C VAL A 155 -22.33 6.53 12.81
N GLY A 156 -22.57 6.19 11.55
CA GLY A 156 -23.34 5.01 11.19
C GLY A 156 -22.70 3.73 11.72
N THR A 157 -23.51 2.69 11.93
CA THR A 157 -23.03 1.40 12.43
C THR A 157 -22.85 0.35 11.33
N ASN A 158 -23.36 0.62 10.12
CA ASN A 158 -23.38 -0.31 9.02
C ASN A 158 -22.44 0.13 7.91
N TRP A 159 -21.74 -0.84 7.33
CA TRP A 159 -20.91 -0.64 6.15
C TRP A 159 -21.79 -0.64 4.91
N GLU A 160 -21.72 0.44 4.13
CA GLU A 160 -22.42 0.52 2.86
C GLU A 160 -21.49 0.05 1.73
N PRO A 161 -21.91 -0.92 0.90
CA PRO A 161 -21.10 -1.38 -0.21
C PRO A 161 -20.99 -0.30 -1.29
N VAL A 162 -19.82 -0.19 -1.90
CA VAL A 162 -19.56 0.69 -3.04
C VAL A 162 -19.50 -0.17 -4.30
N GLU A 163 -20.39 0.09 -5.26
CA GLU A 163 -20.35 -0.52 -6.59
C GLU A 163 -19.06 -0.11 -7.29
N ILE A 164 -18.30 -1.10 -7.76
CA ILE A 164 -17.16 -0.89 -8.65
C ILE A 164 -17.64 -1.07 -10.09
N PRO A 165 -17.69 0.01 -10.90
CA PRO A 165 -18.08 -0.08 -12.30
C PRO A 165 -17.24 -1.11 -13.07
N SER A 166 -17.86 -1.76 -14.06
CA SER A 166 -17.16 -2.71 -14.95
C SER A 166 -15.94 -2.11 -15.65
N ALA A 167 -15.95 -0.80 -15.92
CA ALA A 167 -14.83 -0.06 -16.47
C ALA A 167 -13.54 -0.15 -15.63
N TYR A 168 -13.64 -0.45 -14.33
CA TYR A 168 -12.50 -0.57 -13.42
C TYR A 168 -12.20 -2.01 -13.00
N GLN A 169 -13.02 -2.98 -13.40
CA GLN A 169 -12.81 -4.40 -13.08
C GLN A 169 -11.55 -4.97 -13.76
N THR A 170 -11.12 -4.38 -14.88
CA THR A 170 -9.87 -4.71 -15.57
C THR A 170 -8.68 -3.93 -15.03
N GLY A 171 -8.84 -3.20 -13.92
CA GLY A 171 -7.82 -2.39 -13.28
C GLY A 171 -7.90 -0.90 -13.65
N ILE A 172 -7.74 -0.05 -12.64
CA ILE A 172 -7.70 1.40 -12.78
C ILE A 172 -6.35 1.78 -13.39
N LYS A 173 -6.35 2.25 -14.63
CA LYS A 173 -5.14 2.66 -15.34
C LYS A 173 -4.69 4.04 -14.88
N LEU A 174 -3.44 4.14 -14.44
CA LEU A 174 -2.79 5.37 -14.02
C LEU A 174 -1.69 5.70 -15.02
N ILE A 175 -1.85 6.79 -15.78
CA ILE A 175 -0.87 7.20 -16.80
C ILE A 175 0.14 8.11 -16.10
N HIS A 176 1.33 7.59 -15.88
CA HIS A 176 2.43 8.30 -15.23
C HIS A 176 3.75 7.70 -15.73
N PRO A 177 4.41 8.34 -16.71
CA PRO A 177 5.71 7.87 -17.18
C PRO A 177 6.79 8.03 -16.11
N PHE A 178 7.61 7.00 -15.91
CA PHE A 178 8.76 7.00 -15.02
C PHE A 178 9.85 6.06 -15.55
N GLU A 179 11.05 6.16 -15.00
CA GLU A 179 12.19 5.33 -15.38
C GLU A 179 12.81 4.70 -14.15
N ILE A 180 13.19 3.42 -14.28
CA ILE A 180 14.06 2.75 -13.31
C ILE A 180 15.47 2.79 -13.89
N ILE A 181 16.42 3.29 -13.12
CA ILE A 181 17.85 3.33 -13.47
C ILE A 181 18.64 2.40 -12.56
N GLU A 182 19.80 1.95 -13.02
CA GLU A 182 20.65 1.06 -12.25
C GLU A 182 21.15 1.74 -10.96
N ASN A 183 21.09 1.01 -9.84
CA ASN A 183 21.42 1.48 -8.49
C ASN A 183 20.64 2.73 -8.06
N GLY A 184 19.49 3.01 -8.69
CA GLY A 184 18.64 4.15 -8.37
C GLY A 184 17.33 3.73 -7.71
N ASP A 185 16.79 4.66 -6.93
CA ASP A 185 15.46 4.57 -6.34
C ASP A 185 14.46 5.39 -7.16
N ALA A 186 13.39 4.74 -7.62
CA ALA A 186 12.19 5.40 -8.11
C ALA A 186 11.09 5.22 -7.08
N VAL A 187 10.62 6.33 -6.52
CA VAL A 187 9.58 6.30 -5.50
C VAL A 187 8.34 6.99 -6.00
N LEU A 188 7.24 6.26 -6.05
CA LEU A 188 5.95 6.74 -6.50
C LEU A 188 4.97 6.73 -5.34
N THR A 189 4.11 7.74 -5.27
CA THR A 189 2.97 7.77 -4.34
C THR A 189 1.69 7.90 -5.14
N ILE A 190 0.79 6.93 -4.94
CA ILE A 190 -0.59 6.95 -5.42
C ILE A 190 -1.39 7.76 -4.40
N ASP A 191 -1.82 8.95 -4.79
CA ASP A 191 -2.69 9.82 -4.01
C ASP A 191 -4.14 9.56 -4.43
N PHE A 192 -4.86 8.84 -3.57
CA PHE A 192 -6.24 8.42 -3.79
C PHE A 192 -7.17 9.30 -2.96
N ASP A 193 -7.86 10.23 -3.60
CA ASP A 193 -8.81 11.12 -2.94
C ASP A 193 -10.10 10.34 -2.65
N ALA A 194 -10.24 9.80 -1.44
CA ALA A 194 -11.33 8.89 -1.08
C ALA A 194 -12.69 9.59 -1.20
N GLU A 195 -12.80 10.81 -0.67
CA GLU A 195 -14.04 11.56 -0.59
C GLU A 195 -14.55 11.98 -1.96
N LYS A 196 -13.68 12.36 -2.91
CA LYS A 196 -14.07 12.63 -4.30
C LYS A 196 -14.30 11.35 -5.11
N SER A 197 -13.77 10.22 -4.65
CA SER A 197 -13.87 8.95 -5.36
C SER A 197 -15.17 8.20 -5.11
N ILE A 198 -15.92 8.55 -4.07
CA ILE A 198 -17.22 7.94 -3.75
C ILE A 198 -18.34 8.86 -4.22
N ILE A 199 -19.25 8.30 -5.02
CA ILE A 199 -20.44 9.00 -5.52
C ILE A 199 -21.69 8.32 -4.96
N LYS A 200 -22.53 9.06 -4.25
CA LYS A 200 -23.87 8.59 -3.84
C LYS A 200 -24.78 8.56 -5.07
N THR A 201 -25.37 7.40 -5.35
CA THR A 201 -26.32 7.15 -6.44
C THR A 201 -27.67 6.75 -5.83
N GLY A 202 -28.73 7.52 -6.14
CA GLY A 202 -30.09 7.27 -5.63
C GLY A 202 -30.64 8.40 -4.76
N ASN A 203 -31.86 8.20 -4.26
CA ASN A 203 -32.54 9.17 -3.41
C ASN A 203 -31.98 9.15 -1.99
N GLU A 204 -32.18 10.26 -1.28
CA GLU A 204 -31.66 10.56 0.06
C GLU A 204 -31.88 9.45 1.11
N ASN A 205 -32.93 8.62 0.93
CA ASN A 205 -33.36 7.58 1.87
C ASN A 205 -32.85 6.15 1.57
N ASN A 206 -32.25 5.89 0.41
CA ASN A 206 -31.70 4.58 0.01
C ASN A 206 -30.41 4.83 -0.79
N GLY A 207 -29.32 5.16 -0.09
CA GLY A 207 -28.05 5.49 -0.72
C GLY A 207 -27.39 4.24 -1.30
N ASN A 208 -27.27 4.15 -2.63
CA ASN A 208 -26.27 3.29 -3.24
C ASN A 208 -25.00 4.12 -3.42
N TYR A 209 -23.83 3.49 -3.35
CA TYR A 209 -22.54 4.17 -3.57
C TYR A 209 -21.85 3.59 -4.77
N LYS A 210 -21.13 4.43 -5.51
CA LYS A 210 -20.39 4.05 -6.71
C LYS A 210 -18.99 4.62 -6.71
N LEU A 211 -18.03 3.80 -7.11
CA LEU A 211 -16.64 4.21 -7.23
C LEU A 211 -16.41 4.98 -8.53
N LYS A 212 -15.88 6.19 -8.41
CA LYS A 212 -15.36 7.02 -9.50
C LYS A 212 -13.97 7.53 -9.10
N PRO A 213 -12.92 6.71 -9.27
CA PRO A 213 -11.60 6.99 -8.73
C PRO A 213 -11.06 8.36 -9.16
N VAL A 214 -10.65 9.15 -8.19
CA VAL A 214 -9.90 10.39 -8.36
C VAL A 214 -8.51 10.13 -7.79
N ILE A 215 -7.60 9.74 -8.66
CA ILE A 215 -6.26 9.27 -8.30
C ILE A 215 -5.22 10.10 -9.04
N LYS A 216 -4.15 10.48 -8.33
CA LYS A 216 -2.93 11.05 -8.90
C LYS A 216 -1.74 10.17 -8.56
N VAL A 217 -0.72 10.20 -9.39
CA VAL A 217 0.58 9.58 -9.10
C VAL A 217 1.61 10.69 -9.01
N VAL A 218 2.40 10.68 -7.94
CA VAL A 218 3.46 11.64 -7.69
C VAL A 218 4.79 10.89 -7.65
N THR A 219 5.80 11.40 -8.33
CA THR A 219 7.17 10.94 -8.17
C THR A 219 7.80 11.69 -7.01
N ASN A 220 8.27 10.97 -6.00
CA ASN A 220 9.05 11.52 -4.91
C ASN A 220 10.52 11.56 -5.32
N ILE A 221 11.07 12.77 -5.34
CA ILE A 221 12.50 12.99 -5.51
C ILE A 221 13.09 13.22 -4.11
N PHE A 222 14.03 12.37 -3.72
CA PHE A 222 14.85 12.59 -2.54
C PHE A 222 16.12 13.31 -3.02
N GLU A 223 16.26 14.59 -2.65
CA GLU A 223 17.51 15.36 -2.86
C GLU A 223 18.60 14.95 -1.86
#